data_AF-A0A350W5M1-F1
#
_entry.id   AF-A0A350W5M1-F1
#
_cell.length_a   1.000
_cell.length_b   1.000
_cell.length_c   1.000
_cell.angle_alpha   90.00
_cell.angle_beta   90.00
_cell.angle_gamma   90.00
#
_symmetry.space_group_name_H-M   'P 1'
#
loop_
_entity.id
_entity.type
_entity.pdbx_description
1 polymer ?
#
loop_
_entity_poly.entity_id
_entity_poly.type
_entity_poly.pdbx_seq_one_letter_code
_entity_poly.pdbx_strand_id
1 'polypeptide(L)'
;MIKGKEKISEQTPTSTTEWKRYFYELAQLVGFSEVIEEQGEDEVYVGARPLNQDNKLGKLAVGEKFIPKYQEMLKDYPEVFKKYLEYMIVRQAGCVLAEGICYHGAEGSAVVVVAEKLGYSKDEILDLLAIEIVVGYIKERKSFETYIKQVEPVYNQVFWDEFLKKDITQVIHKAISIYEGLTTRASGFERKITVIDSHIHVGNNRQTKYYSFDELEKDLIEADAAGALILAFPEDIYRLTNSAEARIKANQYVLDISKKKKNLYPFYFVWNDYIIPDNLSEYKGIKWHRHPDEPEYDYKNEKYKKFLQKIKDLNFPVLIEEEFSNTVKFIDCNPELTFIIPHMGKLSGGCDKMDIFFDNPRVYFDTSTAPLNEIKRIFEICGAKRIIFGSDVSGTKQPFYNFPRVELEKLNMLNINEQSKKLICSQNIERLIFRGGKI
;
A
#
# COMPACT_ATOMS: atom_id res chain seq x y z
N MET A 1 33.12 12.92 10.13
CA MET A 1 32.01 13.68 9.54
C MET A 1 32.55 14.52 8.40
N ILE A 2 32.30 14.13 7.15
CA ILE A 2 32.58 15.02 6.01
C ILE A 2 31.49 16.09 6.02
N LYS A 3 31.85 17.32 6.41
CA LYS A 3 31.01 18.52 6.31
C LYS A 3 30.86 18.93 4.84
N GLY A 4 30.01 18.25 4.08
CA GLY A 4 29.92 18.48 2.62
C GLY A 4 28.53 18.38 2.01
N LYS A 5 27.63 17.53 2.52
CA LYS A 5 26.34 17.24 1.87
C LYS A 5 25.44 18.49 1.75
N GLU A 6 25.53 19.41 2.71
CA GLU A 6 24.82 20.70 2.71
C GLU A 6 25.28 21.67 1.62
N LYS A 7 26.41 21.39 0.93
CA LYS A 7 26.93 22.26 -0.14
C LYS A 7 26.41 21.92 -1.53
N ILE A 8 25.78 20.77 -1.71
CA ILE A 8 25.24 20.37 -3.02
C ILE A 8 23.87 21.02 -3.18
N SER A 9 23.65 21.71 -4.30
CA SER A 9 22.37 22.33 -4.63
C SER A 9 21.20 21.33 -4.52
N GLU A 10 20.22 21.64 -3.66
CA GLU A 10 18.96 20.87 -3.59
C GLU A 10 18.11 21.06 -4.84
N GLN A 11 18.27 22.18 -5.56
CA GLN A 11 17.55 22.44 -6.81
C GLN A 11 18.01 21.50 -7.92
N THR A 12 17.03 20.97 -8.65
CA THR A 12 17.23 20.06 -9.77
C THR A 12 17.76 20.82 -10.99
N PRO A 13 18.91 20.44 -11.55
CA PRO A 13 19.49 21.14 -12.70
C PRO A 13 18.57 21.08 -13.93
N THR A 14 18.42 22.20 -14.63
CA THR A 14 17.53 22.38 -15.80
C THR A 14 18.28 22.58 -17.11
N SER A 15 19.60 22.83 -17.05
CA SER A 15 20.45 23.03 -18.22
C SER A 15 21.72 22.18 -18.17
N THR A 16 22.35 21.95 -19.32
CA THR A 16 23.64 21.26 -19.42
C THR A 16 24.70 21.89 -18.53
N THR A 17 24.75 23.22 -18.46
CA THR A 17 25.68 23.97 -17.60
C THR A 17 25.43 23.70 -16.12
N GLU A 18 24.16 23.69 -15.69
CA GLU A 18 23.80 23.38 -14.30
C GLU A 18 24.10 21.92 -13.95
N TRP A 19 23.87 20.99 -14.88
CA TRP A 19 24.25 19.58 -14.71
C TRP A 19 25.76 19.42 -14.55
N LYS A 20 26.56 20.04 -15.42
CA LYS A 20 28.03 20.05 -15.28
C LYS A 20 28.48 20.57 -13.91
N ARG A 21 27.90 21.67 -13.44
CA ARG A 21 28.17 22.23 -12.10
C ARG A 21 27.80 21.25 -10.99
N TYR A 22 26.62 20.65 -11.07
CA TYR A 22 26.14 19.66 -10.09
C TYR A 22 27.08 18.45 -10.00
N PHE A 23 27.52 17.93 -11.14
CA PHE A 23 28.51 16.86 -11.20
C PHE A 23 29.86 17.27 -10.61
N TYR A 24 30.31 18.49 -10.89
CA TYR A 24 31.56 19.02 -10.36
C TYR A 24 31.53 19.09 -8.83
N GLU A 25 30.45 19.62 -8.26
CA GLU A 25 30.23 19.69 -6.80
C GLU A 25 30.23 18.29 -6.16
N LEU A 26 29.55 17.33 -6.79
CA LEU A 26 29.55 15.93 -6.34
C LEU A 26 30.92 15.27 -6.44
N ALA A 27 31.66 15.51 -7.53
CA ALA A 27 32.99 14.94 -7.72
C ALA A 27 33.99 15.44 -6.66
N GLN A 28 33.94 16.73 -6.34
CA GLN A 28 34.74 17.30 -5.26
C GLN A 28 34.37 16.72 -3.89
N LEU A 29 33.07 16.50 -3.63
CA LEU A 29 32.59 15.90 -2.38
C LEU A 29 33.20 14.51 -2.14
N VAL A 30 33.36 13.73 -3.20
CA VAL A 30 33.92 12.37 -3.11
C VAL A 30 35.45 12.32 -3.17
N GLY A 31 36.12 13.47 -3.07
CA GLY A 31 37.57 13.57 -2.92
C GLY A 31 38.35 13.58 -4.24
N PHE A 32 37.69 13.85 -5.37
CA PHE A 32 38.40 14.06 -6.63
C PHE A 32 39.08 15.42 -6.65
N SER A 33 40.39 15.40 -6.87
CA SER A 33 41.26 16.59 -6.78
C SER A 33 41.19 17.49 -8.01
N GLU A 34 40.78 16.93 -9.14
CA GLU A 34 40.70 17.62 -10.42
C GLU A 34 39.56 16.98 -11.24
N VAL A 35 38.65 17.80 -11.76
CA VAL A 35 37.70 17.42 -12.81
C VAL A 35 38.28 17.95 -14.11
N ILE A 36 38.81 17.05 -14.93
CA ILE A 36 39.41 17.40 -16.22
C ILE A 36 38.32 17.35 -17.26
N GLU A 37 37.95 18.49 -17.85
CA GLU A 37 37.16 18.53 -19.08
C GLU A 37 38.07 18.18 -20.27
N GLU A 38 38.07 16.92 -20.70
CA GLU A 38 38.63 16.56 -22.01
C GLU A 38 37.54 16.72 -23.06
N GLN A 39 37.79 17.54 -24.09
CA GLN A 39 36.98 17.56 -25.31
C GLN A 39 37.34 16.32 -26.14
N GLY A 40 36.47 15.32 -26.11
CA GLY A 40 36.38 14.32 -27.18
C GLY A 40 35.61 14.90 -28.38
N GLU A 41 35.60 14.19 -29.52
CA GLU A 41 34.88 14.62 -30.72
C GLU A 41 33.41 15.01 -30.45
N ASP A 42 32.76 14.44 -29.40
CA ASP A 42 31.39 14.77 -28.96
C ASP A 42 31.14 14.62 -27.43
N GLU A 43 32.18 14.56 -26.59
CA GLU A 43 32.02 14.24 -25.16
C GLU A 43 32.82 15.18 -24.24
N VAL A 44 32.25 15.48 -23.08
CA VAL A 44 32.97 16.05 -21.93
C VAL A 44 33.19 14.91 -20.97
N TYR A 45 34.45 14.52 -20.76
CA TYR A 45 34.78 13.57 -19.71
C TYR A 45 34.91 14.32 -18.39
N VAL A 46 34.42 13.71 -17.31
CA VAL A 46 34.71 14.10 -15.94
C VAL A 46 35.68 13.04 -15.43
N GLY A 47 36.96 13.36 -15.55
CA GLY A 47 38.04 12.54 -15.02
C GLY A 47 38.26 12.82 -13.54
N ALA A 48 38.77 11.82 -12.83
CA ALA A 48 39.06 11.90 -11.42
C ALA A 48 40.47 11.36 -11.15
N ARG A 49 41.36 12.19 -10.58
CA ARG A 49 42.65 11.72 -10.05
C ARG A 49 42.55 11.44 -8.55
N PRO A 50 42.73 10.17 -8.10
CA PRO A 50 42.93 9.91 -6.69
C PRO A 50 44.22 10.60 -6.23
N LEU A 51 44.19 11.18 -5.01
CA LEU A 51 45.25 12.03 -4.45
C LEU A 51 46.66 11.38 -4.38
N ASN A 52 46.80 10.07 -4.65
CA ASN A 52 48.02 9.31 -4.41
C ASN A 52 48.40 8.28 -5.51
N GLN A 53 47.91 8.38 -6.75
CA GLN A 53 48.35 7.47 -7.83
C GLN A 53 48.63 8.19 -9.15
N ASP A 54 49.85 8.04 -9.63
CA ASP A 54 50.42 8.91 -10.67
C ASP A 54 49.88 8.74 -12.09
N ASN A 55 49.09 7.73 -12.46
CA ASN A 55 48.79 7.54 -13.91
C ASN A 55 47.53 6.75 -14.32
N LYS A 56 46.50 6.60 -13.48
CA LYS A 56 45.22 6.02 -13.94
C LYS A 56 44.03 6.91 -13.61
N LEU A 57 43.52 7.55 -14.66
CA LEU A 57 42.29 8.34 -14.63
C LEU A 57 41.08 7.40 -14.74
N GLY A 58 40.28 7.32 -13.68
CA GLY A 58 38.89 6.90 -13.83
C GLY A 58 38.15 8.01 -14.55
N LYS A 59 37.69 7.77 -15.78
CA LYS A 59 36.93 8.75 -16.58
C LYS A 59 35.45 8.41 -16.52
N LEU A 60 34.64 9.34 -16.03
CA LEU A 60 33.18 9.30 -16.18
C LEU A 60 32.79 10.20 -17.35
N ALA A 61 32.28 9.65 -18.45
CA ALA A 61 31.82 10.45 -19.58
C ALA A 61 30.50 11.17 -19.23
N VAL A 62 30.48 12.50 -19.29
CA VAL A 62 29.30 13.37 -19.05
C VAL A 62 29.19 14.40 -20.18
N GLY A 63 28.96 13.93 -21.40
CA GLY A 63 29.01 14.74 -22.63
C GLY A 63 27.71 14.84 -23.43
N GLU A 64 27.81 15.37 -24.66
CA GLU A 64 26.67 15.50 -25.58
C GLU A 64 26.07 14.17 -26.01
N LYS A 65 26.76 13.04 -25.82
CA LYS A 65 26.18 11.68 -25.98
C LYS A 65 25.54 11.12 -24.72
N PHE A 66 25.95 11.60 -23.54
CA PHE A 66 25.39 11.18 -22.26
C PHE A 66 23.96 11.69 -22.09
N ILE A 67 23.72 12.96 -22.41
CA ILE A 67 22.39 13.58 -22.28
C ILE A 67 21.35 12.89 -23.19
N PRO A 68 21.57 12.69 -24.50
CA PRO A 68 20.66 11.94 -25.39
C PRO A 68 20.39 10.51 -24.94
N LYS A 69 21.42 9.79 -24.47
CA LYS A 69 21.27 8.41 -23.96
C LYS A 69 20.31 8.33 -22.77
N TYR A 70 20.19 9.41 -22.00
CA TYR A 70 19.31 9.49 -20.85
C TYR A 70 18.23 10.56 -21.00
N GLN A 71 18.01 11.09 -22.20
CA GLN A 71 17.20 12.30 -22.39
C GLN A 71 15.73 12.04 -22.05
N GLU A 72 15.24 10.85 -22.36
CA GLU A 72 13.90 10.40 -21.94
C GLU A 72 13.80 10.36 -20.40
N MET A 73 14.81 9.80 -19.72
CA MET A 73 14.81 9.74 -18.25
C MET A 73 15.01 11.13 -17.61
N LEU A 74 15.83 11.99 -18.20
CA LEU A 74 16.05 13.36 -17.77
C LEU A 74 14.76 14.18 -17.86
N LYS A 75 14.02 14.02 -18.96
CA LYS A 75 12.77 14.71 -19.22
C LYS A 75 11.64 14.19 -18.33
N ASP A 76 11.51 12.87 -18.23
CA ASP A 76 10.33 12.26 -17.61
C ASP A 76 10.53 12.02 -16.10
N TYR A 77 11.78 11.89 -15.64
CA TYR A 77 12.12 11.49 -14.27
C TYR A 77 13.40 12.16 -13.70
N PRO A 78 13.45 13.50 -13.64
CA PRO A 78 14.65 14.24 -13.28
C PRO A 78 15.19 13.92 -11.86
N GLU A 79 14.32 13.62 -10.90
CA GLU A 79 14.71 13.23 -9.53
C GLU A 79 15.36 11.83 -9.46
N VAL A 80 14.85 10.87 -10.24
CA VAL A 80 15.46 9.53 -10.33
C VAL A 80 16.81 9.62 -11.02
N PHE A 81 16.89 10.44 -12.07
CA PHE A 81 18.14 10.69 -12.76
C PHE A 81 19.18 11.34 -11.84
N LYS A 82 18.81 12.37 -11.06
CA LYS A 82 19.69 13.01 -10.06
C LYS A 82 20.29 11.97 -9.10
N LYS A 83 19.46 11.08 -8.56
CA LYS A 83 19.91 10.00 -7.67
C LYS A 83 20.75 8.93 -8.37
N TYR A 84 20.47 8.63 -9.63
CA TYR A 84 21.30 7.75 -10.43
C TYR A 84 22.71 8.33 -10.65
N LEU A 85 22.81 9.64 -10.83
CA LEU A 85 24.11 10.31 -10.95
C LEU A 85 24.90 10.30 -9.65
N GLU A 86 24.22 10.55 -8.52
CA GLU A 86 24.81 10.35 -7.19
C GLU A 86 25.38 8.93 -7.07
N TYR A 87 24.58 7.92 -7.42
CA TYR A 87 25.02 6.53 -7.40
C TYR A 87 26.25 6.28 -8.32
N MET A 88 26.23 6.76 -9.56
CA MET A 88 27.33 6.56 -10.51
C MET A 88 28.66 7.10 -9.98
N ILE A 89 28.63 8.25 -9.30
CA ILE A 89 29.83 8.89 -8.74
C ILE A 89 30.34 8.08 -7.54
N VAL A 90 29.44 7.68 -6.64
CA VAL A 90 29.79 6.82 -5.48
C VAL A 90 30.38 5.49 -5.98
N ARG A 91 29.77 4.87 -7.00
CA ARG A 91 30.26 3.65 -7.62
C ARG A 91 31.65 3.84 -8.23
N GLN A 92 31.86 4.90 -9.01
CA GLN A 92 33.14 5.16 -9.66
C GLN A 92 34.26 5.40 -8.62
N ALA A 93 33.96 6.14 -7.55
CA ALA A 93 34.87 6.31 -6.42
C ALA A 93 35.18 4.96 -5.73
N GLY A 94 34.17 4.10 -5.59
CA GLY A 94 34.33 2.70 -5.14
C GLY A 94 35.24 1.87 -6.04
N CYS A 95 35.06 1.94 -7.37
CA CYS A 95 35.91 1.23 -8.34
C CYS A 95 37.38 1.68 -8.24
N VAL A 96 37.63 2.99 -8.15
CA VAL A 96 38.99 3.53 -7.96
C VAL A 96 39.61 3.03 -6.65
N LEU A 97 38.82 2.97 -5.57
CA LEU A 97 39.28 2.41 -4.29
C LEU A 97 39.60 0.91 -4.39
N ALA A 98 38.74 0.13 -5.05
CA ALA A 98 38.94 -1.31 -5.23
C ALA A 98 40.19 -1.63 -6.08
N GLU A 99 40.42 -0.88 -7.16
CA GLU A 99 41.62 -0.99 -8.00
C GLU A 99 42.89 -0.65 -7.20
N GLY A 100 42.85 0.41 -6.39
CA GLY A 100 43.99 0.84 -5.57
C GLY A 100 44.38 -0.15 -4.47
N ILE A 101 43.45 -1.02 -4.06
CA ILE A 101 43.66 -2.05 -3.03
C ILE A 101 43.84 -3.46 -3.65
N CYS A 102 43.91 -3.56 -4.99
CA CYS A 102 44.02 -4.82 -5.73
C CYS A 102 42.90 -5.83 -5.47
N TYR A 103 41.68 -5.38 -5.12
CA TYR A 103 40.57 -6.25 -4.76
C TYR A 103 39.65 -6.50 -5.97
N HIS A 104 40.00 -7.48 -6.80
CA HIS A 104 39.18 -7.87 -7.95
C HIS A 104 37.95 -8.67 -7.46
N GLY A 105 36.75 -8.13 -7.68
CA GLY A 105 35.47 -8.79 -7.32
C GLY A 105 34.69 -8.15 -6.15
N ALA A 106 35.23 -7.10 -5.52
CA ALA A 106 34.58 -6.40 -4.39
C ALA A 106 34.05 -5.00 -4.75
N GLU A 107 33.66 -4.79 -6.01
CA GLU A 107 33.18 -3.48 -6.47
C GLU A 107 32.02 -2.97 -5.62
N GLY A 108 31.01 -3.81 -5.34
CA GLY A 108 29.86 -3.37 -4.54
C GLY A 108 30.21 -3.10 -3.07
N SER A 109 31.06 -3.91 -2.44
CA SER A 109 31.56 -3.61 -1.08
C SER A 109 32.31 -2.28 -1.05
N ALA A 110 33.11 -1.98 -2.09
CA ALA A 110 33.80 -0.69 -2.18
C ALA A 110 32.83 0.49 -2.39
N VAL A 111 31.74 0.31 -3.14
CA VAL A 111 30.67 1.32 -3.27
C VAL A 111 30.05 1.65 -1.91
N VAL A 112 29.75 0.63 -1.10
CA VAL A 112 29.10 0.79 0.22
C VAL A 112 30.04 1.50 1.18
N VAL A 113 31.30 1.02 1.29
CA VAL A 113 32.33 1.65 2.13
C VAL A 113 32.55 3.12 1.74
N VAL A 114 32.54 3.43 0.45
CA VAL A 114 32.65 4.83 -0.02
C VAL A 114 31.40 5.62 0.38
N ALA A 115 30.20 5.09 0.17
CA ALA A 115 28.96 5.76 0.55
C ALA A 115 28.91 6.07 2.06
N GLU A 116 29.29 5.11 2.91
CA GLU A 116 29.36 5.31 4.36
C GLU A 116 30.37 6.39 4.75
N LYS A 117 31.56 6.41 4.12
CA LYS A 117 32.57 7.46 4.34
C LYS A 117 32.07 8.85 3.94
N LEU A 118 31.21 8.92 2.92
CA LEU A 118 30.52 10.14 2.50
C LEU A 118 29.35 10.53 3.40
N GLY A 119 29.04 9.72 4.41
CA GLY A 119 28.00 9.99 5.40
C GLY A 119 26.61 9.57 4.96
N TYR A 120 26.48 8.68 3.96
CA TYR A 120 25.20 8.06 3.65
C TYR A 120 24.83 7.08 4.76
N SER A 121 23.57 7.15 5.20
CA SER A 121 23.00 6.13 6.08
C SER A 121 22.75 4.83 5.32
N LYS A 122 22.60 3.73 6.05
CA LYS A 122 22.29 2.42 5.45
C LYS A 122 21.06 2.48 4.54
N ASP A 123 19.99 3.14 4.98
CA ASP A 123 18.75 3.27 4.19
C ASP A 123 18.99 4.04 2.89
N GLU A 124 19.78 5.11 2.91
CA GLU A 124 20.11 5.87 1.69
C GLU A 124 20.96 5.07 0.71
N ILE A 125 21.83 4.18 1.21
CA ILE A 125 22.61 3.26 0.36
C ILE A 125 21.68 2.26 -0.33
N LEU A 126 20.70 1.70 0.40
CA LEU A 126 19.68 0.83 -0.19
C LEU A 126 18.87 1.55 -1.28
N ASP A 127 18.63 2.85 -1.13
CA ASP A 127 17.91 3.67 -2.11
C ASP A 127 18.69 3.85 -3.39
N LEU A 128 19.99 4.13 -3.27
CA LEU A 128 20.88 4.26 -4.44
C LEU A 128 20.97 2.93 -5.21
N LEU A 129 21.07 1.79 -4.50
CA LEU A 129 21.08 0.47 -5.12
C LEU A 129 19.74 0.15 -5.82
N ALA A 130 18.61 0.51 -5.20
CA ALA A 130 17.30 0.31 -5.81
C ALA A 130 17.15 1.12 -7.12
N ILE A 131 17.70 2.33 -7.14
CA ILE A 131 17.68 3.20 -8.32
C ILE A 131 18.57 2.65 -9.44
N GLU A 132 19.73 2.07 -9.13
CA GLU A 132 20.56 1.39 -10.13
C GLU A 132 19.78 0.26 -10.82
N ILE A 133 19.08 -0.58 -10.06
CA ILE A 133 18.25 -1.66 -10.59
C ILE A 133 17.17 -1.11 -11.53
N VAL A 134 16.47 -0.05 -11.14
CA VAL A 134 15.42 0.57 -11.97
C VAL A 134 16.01 1.12 -13.27
N VAL A 135 17.16 1.79 -13.22
CA VAL A 135 17.80 2.35 -14.42
C VAL A 135 18.35 1.25 -15.33
N GLY A 136 18.94 0.20 -14.76
CA GLY A 136 19.38 -0.97 -15.52
C GLY A 136 18.22 -1.67 -16.23
N TYR A 137 17.07 -1.78 -15.54
CA TYR A 137 15.83 -2.27 -16.15
C TYR A 137 15.39 -1.41 -17.35
N ILE A 138 15.30 -0.08 -17.17
CA ILE A 138 14.86 0.86 -18.22
C ILE A 138 15.72 0.69 -19.48
N LYS A 139 17.02 0.45 -19.32
CA LYS A 139 17.96 0.22 -20.42
C LYS A 139 17.73 -1.07 -21.18
N GLU A 140 17.45 -2.17 -20.49
CA GLU A 140 17.43 -3.51 -21.10
C GLU A 140 16.15 -3.85 -21.86
N ARG A 141 15.08 -3.05 -21.71
CA ARG A 141 13.77 -3.26 -22.39
C ARG A 141 13.20 -4.68 -22.26
N LYS A 142 13.52 -5.40 -21.17
CA LYS A 142 12.94 -6.70 -20.80
C LYS A 142 11.69 -6.49 -19.94
N SER A 143 10.98 -7.56 -19.53
CA SER A 143 9.98 -7.43 -18.46
C SER A 143 10.68 -7.30 -17.09
N PHE A 144 10.11 -6.50 -16.19
CA PHE A 144 10.75 -6.15 -14.91
C PHE A 144 11.04 -7.40 -14.06
N GLU A 145 10.10 -8.33 -14.03
CA GLU A 145 10.24 -9.64 -13.37
C GLU A 145 11.40 -10.48 -13.92
N THR A 146 11.61 -10.44 -15.24
CA THR A 146 12.73 -11.15 -15.88
C THR A 146 14.06 -10.50 -15.54
N TYR A 147 14.10 -9.17 -15.50
CA TYR A 147 15.30 -8.42 -15.14
C TYR A 147 15.70 -8.67 -13.68
N ILE A 148 14.75 -8.59 -12.73
CA ILE A 148 15.03 -8.85 -11.31
C ILE A 148 15.62 -10.25 -11.09
N LYS A 149 15.07 -11.29 -11.75
CA LYS A 149 15.61 -12.66 -11.64
C LYS A 149 17.06 -12.80 -12.15
N GLN A 150 17.49 -11.92 -13.06
CA GLN A 150 18.86 -11.91 -13.58
C GLN A 150 19.82 -11.17 -12.63
N VAL A 151 19.36 -10.11 -12.00
CA VAL A 151 20.19 -9.22 -11.17
C VAL A 151 20.29 -9.71 -9.71
N GLU A 152 19.26 -10.39 -9.20
CA GLU A 152 19.21 -10.88 -7.83
C GLU A 152 20.40 -11.77 -7.44
N PRO A 153 20.87 -12.75 -8.25
CA PRO A 153 22.05 -13.55 -7.90
C PRO A 153 23.34 -12.72 -7.80
N VAL A 154 23.49 -11.69 -8.65
CA VAL A 154 24.65 -10.81 -8.68
C VAL A 154 24.70 -9.95 -7.42
N TYR A 155 23.58 -9.31 -7.06
CA TYR A 155 23.51 -8.50 -5.84
C TYR A 155 23.66 -9.33 -4.57
N ASN A 156 23.13 -10.55 -4.56
CA ASN A 156 23.41 -11.49 -3.49
C ASN A 156 24.93 -11.69 -3.38
N GLN A 157 25.61 -12.10 -4.46
CA GLN A 157 27.04 -12.41 -4.40
C GLN A 157 27.93 -11.21 -4.00
N VAL A 158 27.60 -10.01 -4.47
CA VAL A 158 28.46 -8.82 -4.29
C VAL A 158 28.30 -8.16 -2.91
N PHE A 159 27.11 -8.25 -2.28
CA PHE A 159 26.80 -7.51 -1.05
C PHE A 159 26.63 -8.41 0.20
N TRP A 160 26.81 -9.73 0.08
CA TRP A 160 26.55 -10.70 1.16
C TRP A 160 27.32 -10.44 2.47
N ASP A 161 28.54 -9.89 2.39
CA ASP A 161 29.37 -9.64 3.57
C ASP A 161 28.91 -8.41 4.38
N GLU A 162 28.19 -7.47 3.76
CA GLU A 162 27.76 -6.21 4.39
C GLU A 162 26.23 -6.09 4.57
N PHE A 163 25.44 -6.81 3.78
CA PHE A 163 23.99 -6.78 3.80
C PHE A 163 23.37 -8.15 4.07
N LEU A 164 22.33 -8.16 4.90
CA LEU A 164 21.55 -9.36 5.16
C LEU A 164 20.59 -9.61 3.98
N LYS A 165 20.19 -10.86 3.74
CA LYS A 165 19.19 -11.24 2.72
C LYS A 165 17.91 -10.37 2.77
N LYS A 166 17.48 -9.99 3.98
CA LYS A 166 16.32 -9.10 4.19
C LYS A 166 16.52 -7.71 3.60
N ASP A 167 17.75 -7.20 3.60
CA ASP A 167 18.10 -5.87 3.10
C ASP A 167 18.04 -5.88 1.56
N ILE A 168 18.51 -6.96 0.91
CA ILE A 168 18.38 -7.16 -0.54
C ILE A 168 16.91 -7.24 -0.97
N THR A 169 16.06 -7.94 -0.20
CA THR A 169 14.61 -7.95 -0.45
C THR A 169 14.01 -6.55 -0.36
N GLN A 170 14.48 -5.71 0.58
CA GLN A 170 14.03 -4.32 0.68
C GLN A 170 14.45 -3.50 -0.54
N VAL A 171 15.68 -3.67 -1.05
CA VAL A 171 16.16 -3.01 -2.28
C VAL A 171 15.26 -3.37 -3.46
N ILE A 172 14.94 -4.66 -3.64
CA ILE A 172 14.08 -5.13 -4.73
C ILE A 172 12.66 -4.55 -4.60
N HIS A 173 12.06 -4.60 -3.41
CA HIS A 173 10.73 -3.99 -3.19
C HIS A 173 10.73 -2.48 -3.46
N LYS A 174 11.81 -1.79 -3.08
CA LYS A 174 11.93 -0.35 -3.31
C LYS A 174 12.12 -0.04 -4.80
N ALA A 175 12.90 -0.84 -5.52
CA ALA A 175 13.05 -0.75 -6.97
C ALA A 175 11.70 -0.98 -7.70
N ILE A 176 10.92 -1.99 -7.27
CA ILE A 176 9.55 -2.22 -7.78
C ILE A 176 8.70 -0.97 -7.55
N SER A 177 8.66 -0.46 -6.31
CA SER A 177 7.84 0.68 -5.96
C SER A 177 8.22 1.95 -6.74
N ILE A 178 9.51 2.20 -6.92
CA ILE A 178 10.00 3.31 -7.76
C ILE A 178 9.52 3.10 -9.20
N TYR A 179 9.79 1.93 -9.79
CA TYR A 179 9.39 1.62 -11.16
C TYR A 179 7.88 1.73 -11.41
N GLU A 180 7.05 1.23 -10.49
CA GLU A 180 5.60 1.38 -10.54
C GLU A 180 5.16 2.84 -10.47
N GLY A 181 5.84 3.65 -9.64
CA GLY A 181 5.62 5.10 -9.59
C GLY A 181 5.97 5.80 -10.90
N LEU A 182 7.07 5.39 -11.56
CA LEU A 182 7.53 5.95 -12.83
C LEU A 182 6.57 5.59 -13.98
N THR A 183 6.21 4.32 -14.14
CA THR A 183 5.30 3.85 -15.20
C THR A 183 3.90 4.47 -15.09
N THR A 184 3.43 4.74 -13.88
CA THR A 184 2.16 5.44 -13.64
C THR A 184 2.21 6.90 -14.11
N ARG A 185 3.38 7.56 -14.11
CA ARG A 185 3.53 8.94 -14.58
C ARG A 185 3.75 9.05 -16.09
N ALA A 186 4.60 8.22 -16.70
CA ALA A 186 4.93 8.35 -18.13
C ALA A 186 3.85 7.82 -19.08
N SER A 187 2.95 6.95 -18.61
CA SER A 187 1.88 6.43 -19.48
C SER A 187 0.72 7.40 -19.68
N GLY A 188 0.63 8.51 -18.93
CA GLY A 188 -0.57 9.36 -18.91
C GLY A 188 -1.85 8.62 -18.47
N PHE A 189 -1.73 7.33 -18.15
CA PHE A 189 -2.77 6.51 -17.55
C PHE A 189 -2.72 6.79 -16.06
N GLU A 190 -3.58 7.69 -15.60
CA GLU A 190 -4.02 7.62 -14.20
C GLU A 190 -4.46 6.18 -13.96
N ARG A 191 -3.67 5.44 -13.17
CA ARG A 191 -4.02 4.08 -12.77
C ARG A 191 -5.30 4.22 -11.96
N LYS A 192 -6.41 3.90 -12.63
CA LYS A 192 -7.75 3.91 -12.08
C LYS A 192 -7.72 3.34 -10.68
N ILE A 193 -8.20 4.11 -9.71
CA ILE A 193 -8.27 3.66 -8.32
C ILE A 193 -9.09 2.39 -8.29
N THR A 194 -8.50 1.31 -7.79
CA THR A 194 -9.24 0.09 -7.49
C THR A 194 -10.19 0.38 -6.33
N VAL A 195 -11.49 0.17 -6.56
CA VAL A 195 -12.52 0.34 -5.53
C VAL A 195 -13.02 -1.05 -5.10
N ILE A 196 -13.08 -1.25 -3.79
CA ILE A 196 -13.70 -2.40 -3.13
C ILE A 196 -14.75 -1.82 -2.19
N ASP A 197 -16.02 -2.14 -2.45
CA ASP A 197 -17.10 -1.74 -1.56
C ASP A 197 -17.12 -2.66 -0.33
N SER A 198 -16.86 -2.12 0.85
CA SER A 198 -16.66 -2.92 2.06
C SER A 198 -17.95 -3.22 2.83
N HIS A 199 -19.12 -2.89 2.28
CA HIS A 199 -20.38 -3.15 2.96
C HIS A 199 -21.50 -3.33 1.92
N ILE A 200 -21.70 -4.55 1.43
CA ILE A 200 -22.86 -4.90 0.58
C ILE A 200 -23.59 -6.10 1.14
N HIS A 201 -24.92 -6.03 1.21
CA HIS A 201 -25.74 -7.19 1.57
C HIS A 201 -26.20 -7.96 0.33
N VAL A 202 -26.17 -9.28 0.40
CA VAL A 202 -26.67 -10.20 -0.64
C VAL A 202 -27.68 -11.18 -0.03
N GLY A 203 -28.68 -11.57 -0.82
CA GLY A 203 -29.73 -12.51 -0.42
C GLY A 203 -30.51 -13.04 -1.62
N ASN A 204 -30.90 -14.31 -1.60
CA ASN A 204 -31.71 -14.93 -2.66
C ASN A 204 -33.17 -15.16 -2.28
N ASN A 205 -33.61 -14.67 -1.12
CA ASN A 205 -34.91 -14.96 -0.59
C ASN A 205 -35.90 -13.84 -0.96
N ARG A 206 -36.74 -14.11 -1.97
CA ARG A 206 -37.76 -13.15 -2.43
C ARG A 206 -38.87 -12.86 -1.40
N GLN A 207 -38.98 -13.64 -0.33
CA GLN A 207 -39.93 -13.39 0.77
C GLN A 207 -39.38 -12.41 1.81
N THR A 208 -38.07 -12.20 1.85
CA THR A 208 -37.39 -11.28 2.76
C THR A 208 -36.78 -10.13 1.96
N LYS A 209 -35.48 -10.15 1.72
CA LYS A 209 -34.74 -9.24 0.84
C LYS A 209 -34.05 -10.03 -0.25
N TYR A 210 -34.08 -9.48 -1.45
CA TYR A 210 -33.47 -10.08 -2.63
C TYR A 210 -32.43 -9.12 -3.18
N TYR A 211 -31.18 -9.57 -3.20
CA TYR A 211 -30.07 -8.92 -3.87
C TYR A 211 -29.08 -9.98 -4.32
N SER A 212 -29.20 -10.36 -5.57
CA SER A 212 -28.53 -11.47 -6.23
C SER A 212 -27.13 -11.10 -6.73
N PHE A 213 -26.36 -12.11 -7.17
CA PHE A 213 -25.08 -11.88 -7.84
C PHE A 213 -25.20 -10.94 -9.04
N ASP A 214 -26.26 -11.08 -9.84
CA ASP A 214 -26.40 -10.28 -11.07
C ASP A 214 -26.67 -8.81 -10.74
N GLU A 215 -27.42 -8.53 -9.66
CA GLU A 215 -27.64 -7.16 -9.16
C GLU A 215 -26.36 -6.58 -8.56
N LEU A 216 -25.65 -7.37 -7.74
CA LEU A 216 -24.33 -7.01 -7.23
C LEU A 216 -23.35 -6.68 -8.37
N GLU A 217 -23.24 -7.55 -9.37
CA GLU A 217 -22.28 -7.37 -10.47
C GLU A 217 -22.63 -6.14 -11.30
N LYS A 218 -23.91 -5.92 -11.57
CA LYS A 218 -24.37 -4.70 -12.24
C LYS A 218 -23.96 -3.45 -11.46
N ASP A 219 -24.25 -3.39 -10.16
CA ASP A 219 -23.98 -2.19 -9.36
C ASP A 219 -22.48 -1.95 -9.17
N LEU A 220 -21.67 -3.02 -9.08
CA LEU A 220 -20.21 -2.90 -9.10
C LEU A 220 -19.68 -2.39 -10.44
N ILE A 221 -20.24 -2.83 -11.57
CA ILE A 221 -19.86 -2.32 -12.90
C ILE A 221 -20.24 -0.85 -13.04
N GLU A 222 -21.44 -0.46 -12.64
CA GLU A 222 -21.90 0.94 -12.69
C GLU A 222 -21.07 1.87 -11.80
N ALA A 223 -20.58 1.37 -10.67
CA ALA A 223 -19.70 2.10 -9.76
C ALA A 223 -18.21 1.98 -10.11
N ASP A 224 -17.89 1.19 -11.12
CA ASP A 224 -16.52 0.91 -11.52
C ASP A 224 -15.66 0.25 -10.42
N ALA A 225 -16.33 -0.53 -9.57
CA ALA A 225 -15.73 -1.23 -8.45
C ALA A 225 -15.22 -2.61 -8.88
N ALA A 226 -14.01 -2.93 -8.42
CA ALA A 226 -13.33 -4.18 -8.74
C ALA A 226 -13.79 -5.36 -7.88
N GLY A 227 -14.46 -5.09 -6.75
CA GLY A 227 -14.85 -6.10 -5.78
C GLY A 227 -15.72 -5.55 -4.65
N ALA A 228 -16.09 -6.43 -3.72
CA ALA A 228 -16.87 -6.09 -2.55
C ALA A 228 -16.68 -7.05 -1.38
N LEU A 229 -16.86 -6.55 -0.17
CA LEU A 229 -17.18 -7.35 1.01
C LEU A 229 -18.69 -7.58 1.03
N ILE A 230 -19.09 -8.85 1.10
CA ILE A 230 -20.49 -9.27 1.02
C ILE A 230 -20.98 -9.90 2.32
N LEU A 231 -22.21 -9.54 2.68
CA LEU A 231 -22.87 -9.85 3.95
C LEU A 231 -24.24 -10.49 3.72
N ALA A 232 -24.69 -11.33 4.65
CA ALA A 232 -26.10 -11.76 4.67
C ALA A 232 -26.99 -10.62 5.18
N PHE A 233 -28.28 -10.64 4.81
CA PHE A 233 -29.27 -9.73 5.37
C PHE A 233 -29.67 -10.11 6.80
N PRO A 234 -29.83 -9.13 7.73
CA PRO A 234 -30.44 -9.40 9.04
C PRO A 234 -31.81 -10.09 8.95
N GLU A 235 -32.58 -9.81 7.89
CA GLU A 235 -33.87 -10.44 7.61
C GLU A 235 -33.78 -11.96 7.41
N ASP A 236 -32.73 -12.43 6.75
CA ASP A 236 -32.46 -13.85 6.50
C ASP A 236 -31.78 -14.53 7.69
N ILE A 237 -31.17 -13.75 8.59
CA ILE A 237 -30.47 -14.27 9.76
C ILE A 237 -31.44 -14.40 10.94
N TYR A 238 -32.22 -13.36 11.28
CA TYR A 238 -33.06 -13.39 12.49
C TYR A 238 -34.33 -12.53 12.49
N ARG A 239 -34.50 -11.52 11.62
CA ARG A 239 -35.70 -10.64 11.70
C ARG A 239 -36.97 -11.28 11.17
N LEU A 240 -36.88 -11.97 10.02
CA LEU A 240 -38.04 -12.63 9.39
C LEU A 240 -37.93 -14.15 9.50
N THR A 241 -36.74 -14.69 9.33
CA THR A 241 -36.43 -16.10 9.60
C THR A 241 -35.49 -16.20 10.79
N ASN A 242 -35.86 -16.97 11.82
CA ASN A 242 -35.07 -17.11 13.05
C ASN A 242 -34.91 -18.60 13.42
N SER A 243 -34.17 -19.34 12.59
CA SER A 243 -33.79 -20.73 12.85
C SER A 243 -32.32 -20.97 12.50
N ALA A 244 -31.72 -22.00 13.09
CA ALA A 244 -30.32 -22.37 12.81
C ALA A 244 -30.12 -22.68 11.32
N GLU A 245 -31.07 -23.39 10.70
CA GLU A 245 -31.04 -23.76 9.29
C GLU A 245 -31.09 -22.53 8.37
N ALA A 246 -31.94 -21.53 8.70
CA ALA A 246 -32.01 -20.29 7.94
C ALA A 246 -30.68 -19.53 7.97
N ARG A 247 -30.05 -19.43 9.15
CA ARG A 247 -28.75 -18.76 9.33
C ARG A 247 -27.63 -19.44 8.57
N ILE A 248 -27.58 -20.77 8.63
CA ILE A 248 -26.61 -21.58 7.88
C ILE A 248 -26.82 -21.35 6.39
N LYS A 249 -28.06 -21.40 5.91
CA LYS A 249 -28.40 -21.18 4.49
C LYS A 249 -28.03 -19.77 4.02
N ALA A 250 -28.31 -18.74 4.82
CA ALA A 250 -28.00 -17.35 4.49
C ALA A 250 -26.49 -17.12 4.38
N ASN A 251 -25.72 -17.58 5.38
CA ASN A 251 -24.26 -17.49 5.34
C ASN A 251 -23.65 -18.32 4.19
N GLN A 252 -24.17 -19.54 3.97
CA GLN A 252 -23.71 -20.37 2.85
C GLN A 252 -23.96 -19.71 1.50
N TYR A 253 -25.10 -19.03 1.33
CA TYR A 253 -25.37 -18.25 0.13
C TYR A 253 -24.31 -17.15 -0.10
N VAL A 254 -23.94 -16.40 0.93
CA VAL A 254 -22.88 -15.38 0.84
C VAL A 254 -21.55 -16.01 0.38
N LEU A 255 -21.17 -17.15 0.97
CA LEU A 255 -19.95 -17.89 0.59
C LEU A 255 -20.02 -18.46 -0.84
N ASP A 256 -21.17 -18.92 -1.29
CA ASP A 256 -21.34 -19.42 -2.67
C ASP A 256 -21.23 -18.28 -3.68
N ILE A 257 -21.76 -17.10 -3.35
CA ILE A 257 -21.64 -15.90 -4.18
C ILE A 257 -20.18 -15.45 -4.28
N SER A 258 -19.41 -15.53 -3.19
CA SER A 258 -17.99 -15.15 -3.25
C SER A 258 -17.15 -16.02 -4.18
N LYS A 259 -17.60 -17.25 -4.47
CA LYS A 259 -16.91 -18.18 -5.37
C LYS A 259 -17.13 -17.83 -6.85
N LYS A 260 -18.10 -16.97 -7.18
CA LYS A 260 -18.39 -16.56 -8.55
C LYS A 260 -17.38 -15.54 -9.11
N LYS A 261 -16.71 -14.77 -8.24
CA LYS A 261 -15.77 -13.72 -8.63
C LYS A 261 -14.68 -13.53 -7.57
N LYS A 262 -13.41 -13.47 -8.00
CA LYS A 262 -12.23 -13.51 -7.11
C LYS A 262 -12.19 -12.42 -6.03
N ASN A 263 -12.79 -11.25 -6.29
CA ASN A 263 -12.71 -10.08 -5.43
C ASN A 263 -14.00 -9.87 -4.61
N LEU A 264 -14.70 -10.95 -4.30
CA LEU A 264 -15.84 -10.94 -3.38
C LEU A 264 -15.41 -11.59 -2.06
N TYR A 265 -15.56 -10.84 -0.97
CA TYR A 265 -15.02 -11.20 0.35
C TYR A 265 -16.17 -11.49 1.31
N PRO A 266 -16.48 -12.77 1.59
CA PRO A 266 -17.62 -13.12 2.42
C PRO A 266 -17.30 -12.90 3.90
N PHE A 267 -18.17 -12.21 4.61
CA PHE A 267 -18.14 -12.12 6.07
C PHE A 267 -19.25 -12.99 6.66
N TYR A 268 -18.90 -13.74 7.70
CA TYR A 268 -19.85 -14.61 8.38
C TYR A 268 -20.69 -13.80 9.37
N PHE A 269 -22.01 -13.85 9.22
CA PHE A 269 -22.95 -13.19 10.12
C PHE A 269 -23.25 -14.10 11.31
N VAL A 270 -22.78 -13.70 12.49
CA VAL A 270 -22.99 -14.42 13.75
C VAL A 270 -24.26 -13.96 14.48
N TRP A 271 -24.93 -14.89 15.16
CA TRP A 271 -26.03 -14.58 16.07
C TRP A 271 -25.92 -15.36 17.40
N ASN A 272 -26.92 -15.22 18.25
CA ASN A 272 -27.01 -15.77 19.60
C ASN A 272 -26.89 -17.31 19.75
N ASP A 273 -27.01 -18.07 18.67
CA ASP A 273 -26.73 -19.51 18.70
C ASP A 273 -25.23 -19.83 18.53
N TYR A 274 -24.43 -18.85 18.12
CA TYR A 274 -22.98 -18.90 17.96
C TYR A 274 -22.52 -20.13 17.15
N ILE A 275 -23.24 -20.43 16.08
CA ILE A 275 -22.93 -21.56 15.20
C ILE A 275 -21.54 -21.35 14.58
N ILE A 276 -20.66 -22.34 14.73
CA ILE A 276 -19.34 -22.39 14.09
C ILE A 276 -19.45 -23.39 12.95
N PRO A 277 -19.48 -22.97 11.68
CA PRO A 277 -19.48 -23.91 10.56
C PRO A 277 -18.08 -24.47 10.31
N ASP A 278 -17.98 -25.68 9.77
CA ASP A 278 -16.68 -26.31 9.46
C ASP A 278 -15.85 -25.52 8.45
N ASN A 279 -16.53 -24.76 7.57
CA ASN A 279 -15.93 -23.91 6.55
C ASN A 279 -15.73 -22.44 7.01
N LEU A 280 -15.75 -22.15 8.31
CA LEU A 280 -15.58 -20.78 8.83
C LEU A 280 -14.29 -20.11 8.31
N SER A 281 -13.21 -20.87 8.10
CA SER A 281 -11.95 -20.35 7.56
C SER A 281 -12.00 -19.91 6.09
N GLU A 282 -13.05 -20.26 5.34
CA GLU A 282 -13.25 -19.75 3.97
C GLU A 282 -13.73 -18.28 3.97
N TYR A 283 -14.31 -17.81 5.08
CA TYR A 283 -14.72 -16.43 5.27
C TYR A 283 -13.53 -15.49 5.50
N LYS A 284 -13.77 -14.17 5.43
CA LYS A 284 -12.75 -13.12 5.55
C LYS A 284 -12.94 -12.20 6.75
N GLY A 285 -13.99 -12.40 7.52
CA GLY A 285 -14.31 -11.61 8.70
C GLY A 285 -15.69 -11.97 9.25
N ILE A 286 -16.11 -11.23 10.27
CA ILE A 286 -17.36 -11.44 10.99
C ILE A 286 -18.24 -10.19 10.89
N LYS A 287 -19.54 -10.38 10.62
CA LYS A 287 -20.57 -9.36 10.83
C LYS A 287 -21.26 -9.64 12.15
N TRP A 288 -21.18 -8.64 13.04
CA TRP A 288 -21.79 -8.63 14.36
C TRP A 288 -22.76 -7.47 14.40
N HIS A 289 -24.07 -7.74 14.45
CA HIS A 289 -25.06 -6.69 14.25
C HIS A 289 -26.28 -6.94 15.11
N ARG A 290 -26.72 -5.89 15.82
CA ARG A 290 -27.96 -5.89 16.60
C ARG A 290 -28.47 -4.46 16.81
N HIS A 291 -29.75 -4.24 16.58
CA HIS A 291 -30.47 -3.02 16.92
C HIS A 291 -31.05 -3.07 18.36
N PRO A 292 -31.36 -1.91 18.97
CA PRO A 292 -31.90 -1.86 20.33
C PRO A 292 -33.21 -2.61 20.57
N ASP A 293 -34.06 -2.71 19.55
CA ASP A 293 -35.35 -3.40 19.58
C ASP A 293 -35.23 -4.92 19.33
N GLU A 294 -34.01 -5.42 19.14
CA GLU A 294 -33.72 -6.83 18.85
C GLU A 294 -33.09 -7.53 20.07
N PRO A 295 -33.19 -8.86 20.18
CA PRO A 295 -32.63 -9.61 21.31
C PRO A 295 -31.13 -9.35 21.50
N GLU A 296 -30.72 -9.03 22.73
CA GLU A 296 -29.31 -8.83 23.09
C GLU A 296 -28.47 -10.09 22.86
N TYR A 297 -27.18 -9.90 22.56
CA TYR A 297 -26.23 -11.00 22.52
C TYR A 297 -25.98 -11.57 23.93
N ASP A 298 -26.08 -12.90 24.07
CA ASP A 298 -25.72 -13.58 25.32
C ASP A 298 -24.20 -13.75 25.42
N TYR A 299 -23.51 -12.68 25.84
CA TYR A 299 -22.05 -12.70 26.03
C TYR A 299 -21.59 -13.58 27.21
N LYS A 300 -22.51 -14.15 28.00
CA LYS A 300 -22.17 -15.09 29.08
C LYS A 300 -22.17 -16.53 28.59
N ASN A 301 -22.70 -16.79 27.39
CA ASN A 301 -22.80 -18.11 26.81
C ASN A 301 -21.42 -18.78 26.63
N GLU A 302 -21.30 -20.06 26.94
CA GLU A 302 -20.05 -20.80 26.65
C GLU A 302 -19.80 -20.94 25.14
N LYS A 303 -20.85 -20.96 24.32
CA LYS A 303 -20.71 -20.97 22.86
C LYS A 303 -20.15 -19.64 22.34
N TYR A 304 -20.52 -18.52 22.96
CA TYR A 304 -19.93 -17.21 22.65
C TYR A 304 -18.41 -17.23 22.82
N LYS A 305 -17.92 -17.73 23.97
CA LYS A 305 -16.49 -17.81 24.24
C LYS A 305 -15.76 -18.67 23.21
N LYS A 306 -16.33 -19.82 22.84
CA LYS A 306 -15.78 -20.71 21.81
C LYS A 306 -15.75 -20.04 20.43
N PHE A 307 -16.83 -19.34 20.05
CA PHE A 307 -16.90 -18.63 18.79
C PHE A 307 -15.88 -17.49 18.74
N LEU A 308 -15.82 -16.69 19.79
CA LEU A 308 -14.85 -15.60 19.94
C LEU A 308 -13.40 -16.09 19.85
N GLN A 309 -13.07 -17.23 20.47
CA GLN A 309 -11.74 -17.84 20.32
C GLN A 309 -11.44 -18.18 18.86
N LYS A 310 -12.42 -18.68 18.09
CA LYS A 310 -12.22 -18.93 16.65
C LYS A 310 -11.97 -17.65 15.85
N ILE A 311 -12.66 -16.55 16.17
CA ILE A 311 -12.39 -15.24 15.54
C ILE A 311 -10.93 -14.84 15.78
N LYS A 312 -10.45 -15.00 17.01
CA LYS A 312 -9.07 -14.67 17.41
C LYS A 312 -8.05 -15.57 16.72
N ASP A 313 -8.27 -16.88 16.70
CA ASP A 313 -7.39 -17.86 16.05
C ASP A 313 -7.25 -17.58 14.54
N LEU A 314 -8.35 -17.20 13.89
CA LEU A 314 -8.38 -16.86 12.47
C LEU A 314 -7.96 -15.41 12.18
N ASN A 315 -7.77 -14.61 13.24
CA ASN A 315 -7.42 -13.20 13.16
C ASN A 315 -8.38 -12.40 12.26
N PHE A 316 -9.66 -12.67 12.41
CA PHE A 316 -10.72 -12.08 11.60
C PHE A 316 -11.04 -10.65 12.05
N PRO A 317 -11.17 -9.70 11.11
CA PRO A 317 -11.79 -8.41 11.41
C PRO A 317 -13.28 -8.59 11.73
N VAL A 318 -13.79 -7.77 12.64
CA VAL A 318 -15.19 -7.77 13.07
C VAL A 318 -15.84 -6.45 12.66
N LEU A 319 -16.79 -6.51 11.74
CA LEU A 319 -17.70 -5.40 11.45
C LEU A 319 -18.79 -5.41 12.52
N ILE A 320 -18.70 -4.48 13.48
CA ILE A 320 -19.55 -4.41 14.67
C ILE A 320 -20.55 -3.25 14.57
N GLU A 321 -21.83 -3.57 14.68
CA GLU A 321 -22.93 -2.64 14.60
C GLU A 321 -23.91 -2.89 15.74
N GLU A 322 -23.71 -2.18 16.84
CA GLU A 322 -24.49 -2.33 18.07
C GLU A 322 -24.56 -0.98 18.81
N GLU A 323 -25.35 -0.91 19.89
CA GLU A 323 -25.39 0.27 20.72
C GLU A 323 -24.04 0.56 21.39
N PHE A 324 -23.82 1.86 21.63
CA PHE A 324 -22.56 2.40 22.13
C PHE A 324 -21.95 1.61 23.30
N SER A 325 -22.73 1.32 24.35
CA SER A 325 -22.22 0.64 25.54
C SER A 325 -21.72 -0.78 25.25
N ASN A 326 -22.38 -1.49 24.33
CA ASN A 326 -21.99 -2.85 23.95
C ASN A 326 -20.79 -2.82 23.02
N THR A 327 -20.75 -1.88 22.06
CA THR A 327 -19.58 -1.66 21.19
C THR A 327 -18.32 -1.39 22.01
N VAL A 328 -18.39 -0.44 22.98
CA VAL A 328 -17.27 -0.12 23.87
C VAL A 328 -16.81 -1.36 24.63
N LYS A 329 -17.75 -2.02 25.33
CA LYS A 329 -17.45 -3.21 26.12
C LYS A 329 -16.83 -4.33 25.27
N PHE A 330 -17.34 -4.54 24.06
CA PHE A 330 -16.86 -5.59 23.16
C PHE A 330 -15.43 -5.32 22.68
N ILE A 331 -15.13 -4.08 22.31
CA ILE A 331 -13.80 -3.66 21.88
C ILE A 331 -12.80 -3.72 23.05
N ASP A 332 -13.17 -3.19 24.22
CA ASP A 332 -12.31 -3.15 25.41
C ASP A 332 -11.98 -4.56 25.92
N CYS A 333 -12.92 -5.50 25.84
CA CYS A 333 -12.69 -6.90 26.22
C CYS A 333 -11.88 -7.69 25.17
N ASN A 334 -11.64 -7.14 23.97
CA ASN A 334 -10.96 -7.83 22.88
C ASN A 334 -9.95 -6.91 22.16
N PRO A 335 -8.97 -6.34 22.88
CA PRO A 335 -8.03 -5.34 22.34
C PRO A 335 -7.09 -5.88 21.26
N GLU A 336 -7.01 -7.20 21.08
CA GLU A 336 -6.23 -7.86 20.03
C GLU A 336 -6.96 -7.91 18.68
N LEU A 337 -8.28 -7.83 18.67
CA LEU A 337 -9.09 -7.90 17.46
C LEU A 337 -9.07 -6.57 16.70
N THR A 338 -9.35 -6.66 15.39
CA THR A 338 -9.54 -5.49 14.53
C THR A 338 -11.03 -5.29 14.30
N PHE A 339 -11.50 -4.06 14.43
CA PHE A 339 -12.91 -3.71 14.33
C PHE A 339 -13.16 -2.77 13.17
N ILE A 340 -14.34 -2.88 12.56
CA ILE A 340 -14.87 -1.92 11.60
C ILE A 340 -16.20 -1.44 12.17
N ILE A 341 -16.31 -0.14 12.43
CA ILE A 341 -17.54 0.52 12.86
C ILE A 341 -18.23 1.08 11.61
N PRO A 342 -19.40 0.55 11.20
CA PRO A 342 -20.09 1.00 10.01
C PRO A 342 -20.77 2.35 10.24
N HIS A 343 -21.10 3.02 9.12
CA HIS A 343 -21.89 4.25 9.13
C HIS A 343 -21.31 5.35 10.03
N MET A 344 -19.98 5.40 10.17
CA MET A 344 -19.30 6.32 11.09
C MET A 344 -19.82 6.27 12.54
N GLY A 345 -20.37 5.13 12.98
CA GLY A 345 -20.86 4.93 14.35
C GLY A 345 -22.32 5.27 14.58
N LYS A 346 -23.14 5.42 13.53
CA LYS A 346 -24.58 5.77 13.62
C LYS A 346 -25.34 4.97 14.68
N LEU A 347 -25.28 3.63 14.66
CA LEU A 347 -25.98 2.79 15.65
C LEU A 347 -25.26 2.78 17.01
N SER A 348 -23.94 3.00 17.02
CA SER A 348 -23.13 3.14 18.23
C SER A 348 -23.20 4.54 18.85
N GLY A 349 -24.34 5.23 18.69
CA GLY A 349 -24.63 6.51 19.33
C GLY A 349 -24.15 7.75 18.58
N GLY A 350 -23.74 7.60 17.31
CA GLY A 350 -23.37 8.69 16.41
C GLY A 350 -21.87 8.99 16.34
N CYS A 351 -21.46 9.71 15.29
CA CYS A 351 -20.06 10.06 15.01
C CYS A 351 -19.36 10.74 16.20
N ASP A 352 -20.05 11.62 16.93
CA ASP A 352 -19.47 12.34 18.08
C ASP A 352 -19.07 11.42 19.24
N LYS A 353 -19.71 10.25 19.38
CA LYS A 353 -19.34 9.28 20.42
C LYS A 353 -18.14 8.44 20.05
N MET A 354 -17.71 8.45 18.78
CA MET A 354 -16.62 7.61 18.30
C MET A 354 -15.23 8.13 18.71
N ASP A 355 -15.15 9.33 19.30
CA ASP A 355 -13.91 9.98 19.71
C ASP A 355 -13.03 9.10 20.60
N ILE A 356 -13.65 8.28 21.43
CA ILE A 356 -12.97 7.32 22.31
C ILE A 356 -12.14 6.26 21.55
N PHE A 357 -12.42 6.05 20.26
CA PHE A 357 -11.74 5.05 19.44
C PHE A 357 -10.72 5.64 18.48
N PHE A 358 -10.58 6.96 18.40
CA PHE A 358 -9.70 7.61 17.43
C PHE A 358 -8.24 7.25 17.61
N ASP A 359 -7.80 7.12 18.87
CA ASP A 359 -6.43 6.72 19.21
C ASP A 359 -6.20 5.20 19.15
N ASN A 360 -7.25 4.38 18.97
CA ASN A 360 -7.12 2.92 18.97
C ASN A 360 -6.82 2.40 17.55
N PRO A 361 -5.57 2.07 17.17
CA PRO A 361 -5.17 1.78 15.79
C PRO A 361 -5.82 0.52 15.18
N ARG A 362 -6.61 -0.23 15.95
CA ARG A 362 -7.38 -1.41 15.52
C ARG A 362 -8.87 -1.13 15.20
N VAL A 363 -9.38 0.09 15.40
CA VAL A 363 -10.78 0.46 15.07
C VAL A 363 -10.93 1.26 13.76
N TYR A 364 -11.45 0.67 12.70
CA TYR A 364 -11.67 1.35 11.43
C TYR A 364 -13.10 1.90 11.35
N PHE A 365 -13.31 2.91 10.51
CA PHE A 365 -14.63 3.49 10.28
C PHE A 365 -15.05 3.35 8.83
N ASP A 366 -16.23 2.80 8.61
CA ASP A 366 -16.79 2.63 7.27
C ASP A 366 -17.74 3.79 6.90
N THR A 367 -17.72 4.19 5.63
CA THR A 367 -18.41 5.38 5.11
C THR A 367 -19.87 5.17 4.74
N SER A 368 -20.35 3.93 4.76
CA SER A 368 -21.65 3.58 4.19
C SER A 368 -22.78 4.40 4.77
N THR A 369 -23.57 5.05 3.92
CA THR A 369 -24.69 5.93 4.26
C THR A 369 -24.37 7.09 5.21
N ALA A 370 -23.10 7.30 5.57
CA ALA A 370 -22.69 8.33 6.51
C ALA A 370 -22.80 9.72 5.84
N PRO A 371 -23.27 10.75 6.56
CA PRO A 371 -23.24 12.12 6.08
C PRO A 371 -21.82 12.60 5.74
N LEU A 372 -21.70 13.45 4.71
CA LEU A 372 -20.41 13.96 4.21
C LEU A 372 -19.59 14.67 5.31
N ASN A 373 -20.26 15.42 6.19
CA ASN A 373 -19.64 16.12 7.31
C ASN A 373 -19.05 15.16 8.36
N GLU A 374 -19.67 14.01 8.60
CA GLU A 374 -19.14 13.00 9.53
C GLU A 374 -17.92 12.29 8.95
N ILE A 375 -17.96 11.95 7.66
CA ILE A 375 -16.80 11.38 6.95
C ILE A 375 -15.63 12.37 7.00
N LYS A 376 -15.90 13.66 6.73
CA LYS A 376 -14.89 14.73 6.78
C LYS A 376 -14.27 14.85 8.18
N ARG A 377 -15.09 14.86 9.23
CA ARG A 377 -14.62 14.95 10.63
C ARG A 377 -13.67 13.80 10.96
N ILE A 378 -14.07 12.55 10.70
CA ILE A 378 -13.22 11.39 11.00
C ILE A 378 -11.97 11.39 10.12
N PHE A 379 -12.07 11.85 8.87
CA PHE A 379 -10.91 11.98 7.99
C PHE A 379 -9.88 12.98 8.52
N GLU A 380 -10.33 14.13 9.03
CA GLU A 380 -9.46 15.16 9.61
C GLU A 380 -8.76 14.69 10.89
N ILE A 381 -9.42 13.85 11.69
CA ILE A 381 -8.89 13.40 12.99
C ILE A 381 -8.06 12.11 12.87
N CYS A 382 -8.61 11.07 12.23
CA CYS A 382 -7.97 9.75 12.13
C CYS A 382 -7.10 9.58 10.88
N GLY A 383 -7.30 10.42 9.87
CA GLY A 383 -6.65 10.28 8.56
C GLY A 383 -7.18 9.12 7.72
N ALA A 384 -6.76 9.10 6.46
CA ALA A 384 -7.21 8.14 5.44
C ALA A 384 -6.92 6.67 5.78
N LYS A 385 -5.94 6.37 6.64
CA LYS A 385 -5.51 4.99 6.96
C LYS A 385 -6.50 4.20 7.81
N ARG A 386 -7.56 4.88 8.29
CA ARG A 386 -8.51 4.38 9.30
C ARG A 386 -9.94 4.43 8.81
N ILE A 387 -10.14 4.84 7.56
CA ILE A 387 -11.45 4.96 6.90
C ILE A 387 -11.54 3.93 5.78
N ILE A 388 -12.68 3.30 5.66
CA ILE A 388 -12.96 2.28 4.66
C ILE A 388 -14.20 2.69 3.88
N PHE A 389 -14.14 2.59 2.55
CA PHE A 389 -15.30 2.80 1.71
C PHE A 389 -16.27 1.62 1.81
N GLY A 390 -17.54 1.94 2.01
CA GLY A 390 -18.66 1.03 1.83
C GLY A 390 -19.93 1.80 1.48
N SER A 391 -20.94 1.09 0.96
CA SER A 391 -22.20 1.69 0.53
C SER A 391 -23.43 1.27 1.34
N ASP A 392 -23.45 0.04 1.88
CA ASP A 392 -24.58 -0.62 2.54
C ASP A 392 -25.77 -0.91 1.61
N VAL A 393 -25.50 -1.25 0.35
CA VAL A 393 -26.58 -1.68 -0.57
C VAL A 393 -27.38 -2.81 0.05
N SER A 394 -28.70 -2.61 0.13
CA SER A 394 -29.60 -3.51 0.83
C SER A 394 -30.80 -4.01 0.02
N GLY A 395 -30.77 -3.87 -1.32
CA GLY A 395 -31.74 -4.50 -2.24
C GLY A 395 -33.21 -4.08 -2.05
N THR A 396 -33.46 -2.92 -1.45
CA THR A 396 -34.83 -2.46 -1.15
C THR A 396 -35.49 -1.79 -2.36
N LYS A 397 -36.81 -1.99 -2.52
CA LYS A 397 -37.63 -1.29 -3.53
C LYS A 397 -37.88 0.19 -3.23
N GLN A 398 -37.56 0.64 -2.02
CA GLN A 398 -37.59 2.07 -1.69
C GLN A 398 -36.29 2.71 -2.18
N PRO A 399 -36.30 3.97 -2.65
CA PRO A 399 -35.12 4.66 -3.17
C PRO A 399 -34.16 4.99 -2.02
N PHE A 400 -33.44 3.98 -1.53
CA PHE A 400 -32.25 4.21 -0.75
C PHE A 400 -31.14 4.56 -1.74
N TYR A 401 -30.60 5.76 -1.61
CA TYR A 401 -29.54 6.30 -2.47
C TYR A 401 -28.16 5.73 -2.12
N ASN A 402 -28.10 4.49 -1.66
CA ASN A 402 -26.90 3.88 -1.08
C ASN A 402 -26.24 2.88 -2.03
N PHE A 403 -26.33 3.15 -3.34
CA PHE A 403 -25.60 2.40 -4.37
C PHE A 403 -24.11 2.74 -4.33
N PRO A 404 -23.21 1.81 -4.73
CA PRO A 404 -21.77 2.04 -4.62
C PRO A 404 -21.33 3.26 -5.42
N ARG A 405 -21.94 3.50 -6.59
CA ARG A 405 -21.66 4.69 -7.42
C ARG A 405 -21.98 5.98 -6.68
N VAL A 406 -23.15 6.05 -6.03
CA VAL A 406 -23.62 7.26 -5.33
C VAL A 406 -22.75 7.55 -4.10
N GLU A 407 -22.43 6.52 -3.34
CA GLU A 407 -21.59 6.64 -2.15
C GLU A 407 -20.13 6.98 -2.52
N LEU A 408 -19.64 6.50 -3.66
CA LEU A 408 -18.33 6.88 -4.20
C LEU A 408 -18.31 8.34 -4.70
N GLU A 409 -19.38 8.80 -5.35
CA GLU A 409 -19.57 10.20 -5.74
C GLU A 409 -19.52 11.13 -4.52
N LYS A 410 -20.14 10.72 -3.40
CA LYS A 410 -20.05 11.44 -2.13
C LYS A 410 -18.60 11.58 -1.64
N LEU A 411 -17.78 10.53 -1.74
CA LEU A 411 -16.34 10.63 -1.39
C LEU A 411 -15.57 11.57 -2.33
N ASN A 412 -15.93 11.65 -3.60
CA ASN A 412 -15.31 12.57 -4.55
C ASN A 412 -15.53 14.05 -4.18
N MET A 413 -16.59 14.36 -3.43
CA MET A 413 -16.87 15.71 -2.94
C MET A 413 -15.90 16.18 -1.83
N LEU A 414 -15.15 15.27 -1.20
CA LEU A 414 -14.24 15.60 -0.10
C LEU A 414 -12.89 16.19 -0.55
N ASN A 415 -12.63 16.31 -1.86
CA ASN A 415 -11.36 16.77 -2.43
C ASN A 415 -10.14 16.07 -1.80
N ILE A 416 -10.25 14.77 -1.56
CA ILE A 416 -9.19 13.93 -1.02
C ILE A 416 -8.14 13.67 -2.08
N ASN A 417 -6.86 13.71 -1.70
CA ASN A 417 -5.79 13.36 -2.63
C ASN A 417 -5.85 11.88 -3.03
N GLU A 418 -5.28 11.56 -4.20
CA GLU A 418 -5.28 10.23 -4.79
C GLU A 418 -4.76 9.13 -3.84
N GLN A 419 -3.73 9.43 -3.04
CA GLN A 419 -3.18 8.47 -2.09
C GLN A 419 -4.17 8.13 -0.97
N SER A 420 -4.87 9.13 -0.45
CA SER A 420 -5.91 8.96 0.56
C SER A 420 -7.10 8.20 0.00
N LYS A 421 -7.48 8.51 -1.24
CA LYS A 421 -8.57 7.83 -1.93
C LYS A 421 -8.26 6.36 -2.18
N LYS A 422 -7.02 5.99 -2.55
CA LYS A 422 -6.56 4.60 -2.65
C LYS A 422 -6.63 3.86 -1.31
N LEU A 423 -6.23 4.52 -0.22
CA LEU A 423 -6.34 3.94 1.14
C LEU A 423 -7.80 3.61 1.48
N ILE A 424 -8.68 4.60 1.32
CA ILE A 424 -10.10 4.49 1.66
C ILE A 424 -10.82 3.47 0.77
N CYS A 425 -10.60 3.52 -0.55
CA CYS A 425 -11.36 2.74 -1.52
C CYS A 425 -10.94 1.27 -1.61
N SER A 426 -9.74 0.87 -1.18
CA SER A 426 -9.31 -0.53 -1.30
C SER A 426 -8.23 -0.95 -0.32
N GLN A 427 -7.15 -0.18 -0.18
CA GLN A 427 -5.95 -0.72 0.49
C GLN A 427 -6.16 -0.98 1.98
N ASN A 428 -7.03 -0.23 2.65
CA ASN A 428 -7.33 -0.47 4.07
C ASN A 428 -8.09 -1.80 4.23
N ILE A 429 -9.16 -2.04 3.47
CA ILE A 429 -9.93 -3.28 3.59
C ILE A 429 -9.11 -4.50 3.14
N GLU A 430 -8.31 -4.39 2.08
CA GLU A 430 -7.39 -5.46 1.66
C GLU A 430 -6.38 -5.81 2.75
N ARG A 431 -5.84 -4.80 3.46
CA ARG A 431 -4.93 -5.05 4.59
C ARG A 431 -5.61 -5.86 5.68
N LEU A 432 -6.86 -5.54 6.00
CA LEU A 432 -7.61 -6.27 7.02
C LEU A 432 -7.86 -7.72 6.60
N ILE A 433 -8.27 -7.93 5.35
CA ILE A 433 -8.63 -9.25 4.82
C ILE A 433 -7.41 -10.17 4.63
N PHE A 434 -6.29 -9.65 4.08
CA PHE A 434 -5.15 -10.48 3.69
C PHE A 434 -4.03 -10.54 4.73
N ARG A 435 -3.93 -9.56 5.64
CA ARG A 435 -2.91 -9.56 6.70
C ARG A 435 -3.49 -9.81 8.09
N GLY A 436 -4.79 -10.06 8.18
CA GLY A 436 -5.52 -10.20 9.45
C GLY A 436 -5.35 -8.99 10.37
N GLY A 437 -5.24 -7.78 9.83
CA GLY A 437 -5.04 -6.58 10.67
C GLY A 437 -3.74 -6.57 11.50
N LYS A 438 -2.69 -7.32 11.11
CA LYS A 438 -1.34 -7.09 11.65
C LYS A 438 -0.84 -5.73 11.16
N ILE A 439 -0.75 -4.78 12.09
CA ILE A 439 -0.23 -3.42 11.88
C ILE A 439 1.29 -3.45 11.88
#